data_AF-A0AAD4VF05-F1
#
_entry.id   AF-A0AAD4VF05-F1
#
_cell.length_a   1.000
_cell.length_b   1.000
_cell.length_c   1.000
_cell.angle_alpha   90.00
_cell.angle_beta   90.00
_cell.angle_gamma   90.00
#
_symmetry.space_group_name_H-M   'P 1'
#
loop_
_entity.id
_entity.type
_entity.pdbx_description
1 polymer ?
#
loop_
_entity_poly.entity_id
_entity_poly.type
_entity_poly.pdbx_seq_one_letter_code
_entity_poly.pdbx_strand_id
1 'polypeptide(L)'
;MQIDEDPSWQDPIIDYLMNENLQTDKFEARKVQQKAVRYYMHGNKLIRRSYSGPHLTCIKYHQTLKPTMCHDSAEYVKNCNRCQQYKPISNLPAEVYHPQNSPWPFMQWAIDLVGPLPPAPAKKEMMIVATDYFTKWIEAEALSSTKEANVERFIWRNIICRFGCP
;
A
#
# COMPACT_ATOMS: atom_id res chain seq x y z
N MET A 1 9.71 11.62 27.35
CA MET A 1 10.08 10.30 26.79
C MET A 1 11.22 9.77 27.63
N GLN A 2 10.94 8.84 28.54
CA GLN A 2 12.00 8.00 29.11
C GLN A 2 12.50 7.12 27.97
N ILE A 3 13.80 7.17 27.68
CA ILE A 3 14.42 6.25 26.75
C ILE A 3 14.61 4.98 27.58
N ASP A 4 13.88 3.92 27.24
CA ASP A 4 14.09 2.62 27.87
C ASP A 4 15.57 2.24 27.71
N GLU A 5 16.26 2.05 28.84
CA GLU A 5 17.60 1.49 28.91
C GLU A 5 17.54 -0.02 28.62
N ASP A 6 16.93 -0.40 27.50
CA ASP A 6 16.96 -1.77 27.06
C ASP A 6 18.41 -2.14 26.77
N PRO A 7 18.91 -3.26 27.33
CA PRO A 7 20.29 -3.68 27.16
C PRO A 7 20.57 -3.83 25.67
N SER A 8 21.58 -3.12 25.18
CA SER A 8 21.92 -3.16 23.77
C SER A 8 22.34 -4.57 23.41
N TRP A 9 21.91 -5.06 22.24
CA TRP A 9 22.39 -6.33 21.70
C TRP A 9 23.92 -6.42 21.62
N GLN A 10 24.61 -5.27 21.62
CA GLN A 10 26.08 -5.17 21.62
C GLN A 10 26.70 -5.51 22.97
N ASP A 11 26.02 -5.28 24.09
CA ASP A 11 26.61 -5.31 25.42
C ASP A 11 27.14 -6.71 25.79
N PRO A 12 26.44 -7.83 25.53
CA PRO A 12 26.99 -9.17 25.76
C PRO A 12 28.21 -9.51 24.89
N ILE A 13 28.28 -8.93 23.68
CA ILE A 13 29.42 -9.16 22.76
C ILE A 13 30.62 -8.33 23.21
N ILE A 14 30.41 -7.09 23.63
CA ILE A 14 31.45 -6.21 24.15
C ILE A 14 32.04 -6.80 25.43
N ASP A 15 31.19 -7.23 26.37
CA ASP A 15 31.62 -7.83 27.64
C ASP A 15 32.43 -9.11 27.41
N TYR A 16 31.99 -9.98 26.50
CA TYR A 16 32.74 -11.16 26.12
C TYR A 16 34.10 -10.83 25.49
N LEU A 17 34.16 -9.84 24.59
CA LEU A 17 35.39 -9.44 23.90
C LEU A 17 36.39 -8.68 24.79
N MET A 18 35.91 -8.02 25.86
CA MET A 18 36.75 -7.23 26.76
C MET A 18 37.16 -8.00 28.02
N ASN A 19 36.25 -8.77 28.60
CA ASN A 19 36.41 -9.36 29.93
C ASN A 19 36.39 -10.90 29.92
N GLU A 20 36.19 -11.55 28.77
CA GLU A 20 35.96 -13.00 28.63
C GLU A 20 34.78 -13.55 29.47
N ASN A 21 33.92 -12.66 29.97
CA ASN A 21 32.78 -13.02 30.76
C ASN A 21 31.71 -13.68 29.88
N LEU A 22 31.24 -14.84 30.33
CA LEU A 22 30.23 -15.64 29.64
C LEU A 22 28.98 -15.71 30.53
N GLN A 23 27.81 -15.58 29.91
CA GLN A 23 26.54 -15.76 30.61
C GLN A 23 26.46 -17.14 31.27
N THR A 24 25.81 -17.23 32.42
CA THR A 24 25.74 -18.46 33.24
C THR A 24 25.06 -19.61 32.51
N ASP A 25 24.16 -19.30 31.57
CA ASP A 25 23.54 -20.28 30.68
C ASP A 25 24.50 -20.66 29.52
N LYS A 26 24.86 -21.95 29.47
CA LYS A 26 25.72 -22.53 28.44
C LYS A 26 25.19 -22.32 27.02
N PHE A 27 23.89 -22.28 26.81
CA PHE A 27 23.31 -22.11 25.48
C PHE A 27 23.48 -20.67 24.97
N GLU A 28 23.12 -19.68 25.79
CA GLU A 28 23.29 -18.27 25.42
C GLU A 28 24.78 -17.86 25.37
N ALA A 29 25.62 -18.41 26.24
CA ALA A 29 27.07 -18.25 26.16
C ALA A 29 27.63 -18.69 24.79
N ARG A 30 27.23 -19.86 24.30
CA ARG A 30 27.65 -20.38 23.00
C ARG A 30 27.18 -19.49 21.84
N LYS A 31 25.99 -18.94 21.94
CA LYS A 31 25.40 -18.02 20.93
C LYS A 31 26.15 -16.68 20.89
N VAL A 32 26.54 -16.13 22.04
CA VAL A 32 27.38 -14.92 22.12
C VAL A 32 28.75 -15.20 21.50
N GLN A 33 29.40 -16.31 21.85
CA GLN A 33 30.70 -16.70 21.30
C GLN A 33 30.67 -16.80 19.77
N GLN A 34 29.68 -17.52 19.21
CA GLN A 34 29.54 -17.69 17.77
C GLN A 34 29.32 -16.35 17.05
N LYS A 35 28.55 -15.43 17.66
CA LYS A 35 28.35 -14.09 17.11
C LYS A 35 29.63 -13.25 17.19
N ALA A 36 30.34 -13.31 18.32
CA ALA A 36 31.52 -12.48 18.60
C ALA A 36 32.67 -12.69 17.62
N VAL A 37 32.79 -13.88 17.00
CA VAL A 37 33.78 -14.17 15.93
C VAL A 37 33.76 -13.14 14.80
N ARG A 38 32.59 -12.56 14.52
CA ARG A 38 32.41 -11.56 13.45
C ARG A 38 32.78 -10.14 13.88
N TYR A 39 33.19 -9.93 15.11
CA TYR A 39 33.44 -8.61 15.68
C TYR A 39 34.82 -8.53 16.32
N TYR A 40 35.31 -7.32 16.52
CA TYR A 40 36.48 -7.03 17.33
C TYR A 40 36.40 -5.59 17.85
N MET A 41 37.13 -5.30 18.92
CA MET A 41 37.23 -3.95 19.46
C MET A 41 38.37 -3.19 18.79
N HIS A 42 38.09 -1.97 18.31
CA HIS A 42 39.11 -1.01 17.90
C HIS A 42 38.97 0.24 18.76
N GLY A 43 39.81 0.35 19.80
CA GLY A 43 39.61 1.30 20.89
C GLY A 43 38.25 1.05 21.55
N ASN A 44 37.44 2.10 21.70
CA ASN A 44 36.10 2.02 22.29
C ASN A 44 34.98 1.72 21.28
N LYS A 45 35.32 1.29 20.05
CA LYS A 45 34.34 1.01 18.99
C LYS A 45 34.28 -0.48 18.69
N LEU A 46 33.08 -1.03 18.70
CA LEU A 46 32.83 -2.38 18.23
C LEU A 46 32.81 -2.37 16.70
N ILE A 47 33.69 -3.15 16.08
CA ILE A 47 33.81 -3.24 14.62
C ILE A 47 33.34 -4.61 14.15
N ARG A 48 32.48 -4.64 13.13
CA ARG A 48 32.04 -5.85 12.44
C ARG A 48 32.96 -6.12 11.24
N ARG A 49 33.51 -7.33 11.20
CA ARG A 49 34.29 -7.85 10.07
C ARG A 49 33.37 -7.99 8.86
N SER A 50 33.73 -7.32 7.77
CA SER A 50 33.10 -7.50 6.46
C SER A 50 33.91 -8.49 5.64
N TYR A 51 33.22 -9.35 4.89
CA TYR A 51 33.84 -10.25 3.93
C TYR A 51 34.34 -9.51 2.67
N SER A 52 33.83 -8.30 2.41
CA SER A 52 34.07 -7.53 1.17
C SER A 52 35.05 -6.36 1.31
N GLY A 53 35.82 -6.30 2.40
CA GLY A 53 36.88 -5.29 2.58
C GLY A 53 36.60 -4.29 3.72
N PRO A 54 35.70 -3.31 3.57
CA PRO A 54 35.54 -2.28 4.59
C PRO A 54 34.88 -2.83 5.84
N HIS A 55 35.59 -2.80 6.96
CA HIS A 55 35.04 -3.16 8.26
C HIS A 55 34.03 -2.10 8.74
N LEU A 56 32.90 -2.54 9.30
CA LEU A 56 31.77 -1.67 9.64
C LEU A 56 31.78 -1.32 11.12
N THR A 57 31.74 -0.04 11.45
CA THR A 57 31.59 0.39 12.85
C THR A 57 30.16 0.14 13.32
N CYS A 58 30.00 -0.58 14.42
CA CYS A 58 28.71 -0.76 15.08
C CYS A 58 28.37 0.50 15.87
N ILE A 59 27.15 1.01 15.71
CA ILE A 59 26.70 2.25 16.34
C ILE A 59 25.65 1.90 17.39
N LYS A 60 25.75 2.46 18.59
CA LYS A 60 24.71 2.31 19.63
C LYS A 60 23.51 3.17 19.27
N TYR A 61 22.29 2.72 19.59
CA TYR A 61 21.04 3.46 19.32
C TYR A 61 21.06 4.89 19.87
N HIS A 62 21.68 5.11 21.03
CA HIS A 62 21.82 6.44 21.64
C HIS A 62 22.83 7.36 20.93
N GLN A 63 23.66 6.84 20.02
CA GLN A 63 24.59 7.65 19.21
C GLN A 63 23.98 8.10 17.87
N THR A 64 22.83 7.55 17.45
CA THR A 64 22.18 7.87 16.17
C THR A 64 20.85 8.61 16.28
N LEU A 65 20.19 8.61 17.44
CA LEU A 65 19.00 9.44 17.65
C LEU A 65 19.41 10.89 17.91
N LYS A 66 19.94 11.57 16.89
CA LYS A 66 19.45 12.92 16.67
C LYS A 66 17.99 12.74 16.21
N PRO A 67 16.98 13.30 16.90
CA PRO A 67 15.59 13.27 16.44
C PRO A 67 15.41 13.81 15.02
N THR A 68 16.43 14.47 14.46
CA THR A 68 16.49 14.95 13.08
C THR A 68 16.61 13.82 12.05
N MET A 69 17.30 12.70 12.28
CA MET A 69 17.61 11.79 11.15
C MET A 69 16.37 11.12 10.55
N CYS A 70 15.43 10.69 11.39
CA CYS A 70 14.13 10.18 10.94
C CYS A 70 13.27 11.28 10.31
N HIS A 71 13.34 12.50 10.87
CA HIS A 71 12.63 13.66 10.36
C HIS A 71 13.15 14.09 8.98
N ASP A 72 14.47 14.28 8.84
CA ASP A 72 15.17 14.66 7.62
C ASP A 72 14.96 13.62 6.52
N SER A 73 15.01 12.32 6.86
CA SER A 73 14.72 11.24 5.92
C SER A 73 13.27 11.27 5.45
N ALA A 74 12.31 11.51 6.36
CA ALA A 74 10.90 11.62 6.03
C ALA A 74 10.60 12.87 5.17
N GLU A 75 11.20 14.00 5.50
CA GLU A 75 11.09 15.26 4.75
C GLU A 75 11.70 15.15 3.36
N TYR A 76 12.88 14.52 3.25
CA TYR A 76 13.51 14.24 1.97
C TYR A 76 12.63 13.36 1.07
N VAL A 77 12.10 12.26 1.60
CA VAL A 77 11.20 11.36 0.84
C VAL A 77 9.91 12.07 0.45
N LYS A 78 9.37 12.94 1.32
CA LYS A 78 8.18 13.77 1.03
C LYS A 78 8.40 14.68 -0.17
N ASN A 79 9.59 15.28 -0.30
CA ASN A 79 9.94 16.20 -1.38
C ASN A 79 10.52 15.51 -2.63
N CYS A 80 10.87 14.23 -2.55
CA CYS A 80 11.47 13.49 -3.67
C CYS A 80 10.41 13.00 -4.67
N ASN A 81 10.36 13.62 -5.85
CA ASN A 81 9.39 13.29 -6.90
C ASN A 81 9.44 11.81 -7.33
N ARG A 82 10.64 11.22 -7.49
CA ARG A 82 10.79 9.80 -7.83
C ARG A 82 10.18 8.90 -6.76
N CYS A 83 10.43 9.21 -5.49
CA CYS A 83 9.85 8.43 -4.39
C CYS A 83 8.33 8.56 -4.34
N GLN A 84 7.76 9.75 -4.57
CA GLN A 84 6.32 9.95 -4.57
C GLN A 84 5.63 9.25 -5.76
N GLN A 85 6.21 9.30 -6.95
CA GLN A 85 5.64 8.69 -8.16
C GLN A 85 5.64 7.16 -8.14
N TYR A 86 6.72 6.56 -7.65
CA TYR A 86 6.90 5.10 -7.67
C TYR A 86 6.55 4.44 -6.32
N LYS A 87 6.03 5.21 -5.35
CA LYS A 87 5.56 4.66 -4.08
C LYS A 87 4.38 3.72 -4.36
N PRO A 88 4.39 2.47 -3.88
CA PRO A 88 3.22 1.62 -3.95
C PRO A 88 2.08 2.26 -3.16
N ILE A 89 0.93 2.45 -3.83
CA ILE A 89 -0.30 2.91 -3.20
C ILE A 89 -0.71 1.85 -2.18
N SER A 90 -0.33 2.06 -0.93
CA SER A 90 -0.62 1.18 0.20
C SER A 90 -1.58 1.93 1.11
N ASN A 91 -2.75 1.34 1.31
CA ASN A 91 -3.72 1.75 2.32
C ASN A 91 -4.23 3.20 2.19
N LEU A 92 -4.53 3.67 0.98
CA LEU A 92 -5.46 4.78 0.88
C LEU A 92 -6.80 4.30 1.46
N PRO A 93 -7.43 5.04 2.40
CA PRO A 93 -8.77 4.71 2.81
C PRO A 93 -9.65 4.68 1.57
N ALA A 94 -10.52 3.67 1.46
CA ALA A 94 -11.58 3.70 0.46
C ALA A 94 -12.31 5.03 0.62
N GLU A 95 -12.41 5.81 -0.45
CA GLU A 95 -13.15 7.06 -0.44
C GLU A 95 -14.56 6.78 0.10
N VAL A 96 -15.07 7.67 0.95
CA VAL A 96 -16.36 7.46 1.61
C VAL A 96 -17.43 7.39 0.53
N TYR A 97 -18.07 6.22 0.41
CA TYR A 97 -19.17 6.04 -0.54
C TYR A 97 -20.29 7.04 -0.22
N HIS A 98 -20.58 7.91 -1.18
CA HIS A 98 -21.72 8.82 -1.10
C HIS A 98 -22.94 8.11 -1.69
N PRO A 99 -23.89 7.61 -0.87
CA PRO A 99 -25.07 6.94 -1.39
C PRO A 99 -25.90 7.91 -2.20
N GLN A 100 -26.09 7.58 -3.47
CA GLN A 100 -27.03 8.26 -4.35
C GLN A 100 -28.42 7.70 -4.06
N ASN A 101 -29.25 8.47 -3.37
CA ASN A 101 -30.63 8.11 -3.05
C ASN A 101 -31.57 8.90 -3.95
N SER A 102 -32.33 8.20 -4.79
CA SER A 102 -33.46 8.81 -5.50
C SER A 102 -34.68 8.86 -4.55
N PRO A 103 -35.44 9.97 -4.50
CA PRO A 103 -36.62 10.08 -3.65
C PRO A 103 -37.89 9.39 -4.21
N TRP A 104 -37.97 9.12 -5.52
CA TRP A 104 -39.09 8.42 -6.14
C TRP A 104 -38.66 7.54 -7.33
N PRO A 105 -39.46 6.51 -7.70
CA PRO A 105 -39.21 5.68 -8.88
C PRO A 105 -38.98 6.50 -10.16
N PHE A 106 -37.99 6.10 -10.96
CA PHE A 106 -37.72 6.59 -12.32
C PHE A 106 -37.21 8.04 -12.45
N MET A 107 -36.88 8.71 -11.33
CA MET A 107 -36.28 10.05 -11.33
C MET A 107 -34.80 10.07 -11.72
N GLN A 108 -34.06 9.01 -11.37
CA GLN A 108 -32.62 8.99 -11.57
C GLN A 108 -32.21 7.60 -12.03
N TRP A 109 -31.39 7.56 -13.09
CA TRP A 109 -30.92 6.33 -13.70
C TRP A 109 -29.39 6.31 -13.73
N ALA A 110 -28.80 5.17 -13.36
CA ALA A 110 -27.40 4.88 -13.61
C ALA A 110 -27.31 4.19 -14.96
N ILE A 111 -26.61 4.79 -15.92
CA ILE A 111 -26.41 4.22 -17.25
C ILE A 111 -24.95 3.80 -17.39
N ASP A 112 -24.73 2.56 -17.81
CA ASP A 112 -23.40 2.00 -18.01
C ASP A 112 -23.31 1.23 -19.33
N LEU A 113 -22.10 1.16 -19.89
CA LEU A 113 -21.77 0.43 -21.10
C LEU A 113 -20.83 -0.73 -20.76
N VAL A 114 -21.32 -1.95 -20.99
CA VAL A 114 -20.57 -3.18 -20.76
C VAL A 114 -19.97 -3.66 -22.08
N GLY A 115 -18.65 -3.78 -22.15
CA GLY A 115 -17.97 -4.39 -23.30
C GLY A 115 -16.45 -4.26 -23.30
N PRO A 116 -15.76 -4.91 -24.27
CA PRO A 116 -16.31 -5.82 -25.29
C PRO A 116 -16.60 -7.23 -24.74
N LEU A 117 -17.74 -7.81 -25.14
CA LEU A 117 -18.23 -9.15 -24.83
C LEU A 117 -18.08 -10.09 -26.03
N PRO A 118 -18.10 -11.42 -25.83
CA PRO A 118 -18.13 -12.37 -26.94
C PRO A 118 -19.24 -12.03 -27.95
N PRO A 119 -18.96 -12.06 -29.26
CA PRO A 119 -19.89 -11.57 -30.26
C PRO A 119 -21.17 -12.41 -30.31
N ALA A 120 -22.29 -11.74 -30.08
CA ALA A 120 -23.62 -12.30 -30.29
C ALA A 120 -24.07 -12.12 -31.76
N PRO A 121 -25.20 -12.73 -32.18
CA PRO A 121 -25.76 -12.51 -33.51
C PRO A 121 -25.87 -11.01 -33.86
N ALA A 122 -25.60 -10.69 -35.12
CA ALA A 122 -25.45 -9.32 -35.63
C ALA A 122 -24.25 -8.53 -35.05
N LYS A 123 -23.19 -9.21 -34.62
CA LYS A 123 -21.96 -8.61 -34.08
C LYS A 123 -22.23 -7.64 -32.92
N LYS A 124 -23.17 -8.03 -32.06
CA LYS A 124 -23.44 -7.29 -30.82
C LYS A 124 -22.43 -7.74 -29.77
N GLU A 125 -21.43 -6.91 -29.54
CA GLU A 125 -20.32 -7.16 -28.61
C GLU A 125 -20.42 -6.27 -27.38
N MET A 126 -21.43 -5.41 -27.29
CA MET A 126 -21.60 -4.49 -26.16
C MET A 126 -23.03 -4.52 -25.68
N MET A 127 -23.24 -4.08 -24.45
CA MET A 127 -24.57 -3.92 -23.86
C MET A 127 -24.63 -2.59 -23.14
N ILE A 128 -25.69 -1.84 -23.38
CA ILE A 128 -26.05 -0.69 -22.54
C ILE A 128 -27.01 -1.16 -21.47
N VAL A 129 -26.79 -0.73 -20.24
CA VAL A 129 -27.62 -1.05 -19.07
C VAL A 129 -27.99 0.25 -18.38
N ALA A 130 -29.28 0.44 -18.10
CA ALA A 130 -29.79 1.52 -17.27
C ALA A 130 -30.49 0.94 -16.05
N THR A 131 -30.09 1.39 -14.86
CA THR A 131 -30.67 0.96 -13.59
C THR A 131 -31.30 2.15 -12.86
N ASP A 132 -32.59 2.05 -12.54
CA ASP A 132 -33.27 3.05 -11.71
C ASP A 132 -32.72 3.02 -10.28
N TYR A 133 -32.35 4.19 -9.74
CA TYR A 133 -31.72 4.27 -8.43
C TYR A 133 -32.66 3.83 -7.29
N PHE A 134 -33.97 4.08 -7.41
CA PHE A 134 -34.96 3.80 -6.37
C PHE A 134 -35.40 2.34 -6.37
N THR A 135 -36.00 1.88 -7.47
CA THR A 135 -36.60 0.53 -7.59
C THR A 135 -35.57 -0.55 -7.90
N LYS A 136 -34.37 -0.17 -8.33
CA LYS A 136 -33.38 -1.08 -8.94
C LYS A 136 -33.89 -1.78 -10.20
N TRP A 137 -34.92 -1.21 -10.86
CA TRP A 137 -35.39 -1.69 -12.16
C TRP A 137 -34.30 -1.54 -13.23
N ILE A 138 -34.18 -2.54 -14.11
CA ILE A 138 -33.11 -2.60 -15.11
C ILE A 138 -33.71 -2.62 -16.52
N GLU A 139 -33.22 -1.73 -17.37
CA GLU A 139 -33.39 -1.79 -18.83
C GLU A 139 -32.04 -2.09 -19.46
N ALA A 140 -31.98 -3.06 -20.38
CA ALA A 140 -30.73 -3.45 -21.03
C ALA A 140 -30.94 -3.73 -22.53
N GLU A 141 -30.01 -3.28 -23.37
CA GLU A 141 -30.02 -3.54 -24.82
C GLU A 141 -28.63 -3.91 -25.32
N ALA A 142 -28.53 -4.99 -26.10
CA ALA A 142 -27.29 -5.36 -26.76
C ALA A 142 -27.05 -4.47 -28.00
N LEU A 143 -25.86 -3.87 -28.07
CA LEU A 143 -25.40 -2.93 -29.08
C LEU A 143 -24.28 -3.52 -29.95
N SER A 144 -24.30 -3.20 -31.24
CA SER A 144 -23.19 -3.49 -32.16
C SER A 144 -22.14 -2.38 -32.22
N SER A 145 -22.43 -1.20 -31.67
CA SER A 145 -21.53 -0.04 -31.66
C SER A 145 -21.96 0.98 -30.59
N THR A 146 -21.00 1.68 -29.98
CA THR A 146 -21.19 2.75 -28.98
C THR A 146 -21.53 4.11 -29.60
N LYS A 147 -22.02 4.13 -30.84
CA LYS A 147 -22.45 5.37 -31.49
C LYS A 147 -23.55 6.04 -30.67
N GLU A 148 -23.48 7.36 -30.59
CA GLU A 148 -24.44 8.23 -29.89
C GLU A 148 -25.89 7.90 -30.28
N ALA A 149 -26.19 7.77 -31.57
CA ALA A 149 -27.52 7.42 -32.06
C ALA A 149 -28.11 6.11 -31.48
N ASN A 150 -27.26 5.13 -31.12
CA ASN A 150 -27.74 3.90 -30.47
C ASN A 150 -28.09 4.16 -28.99
N VAL A 151 -27.32 5.00 -28.30
CA VAL A 151 -27.55 5.39 -26.90
C VAL A 151 -28.79 6.26 -26.80
N GLU A 152 -28.94 7.26 -27.67
CA GLU A 152 -30.14 8.11 -27.74
C GLU A 152 -31.39 7.28 -27.99
N ARG A 153 -31.34 6.34 -28.95
CA ARG A 153 -32.46 5.45 -29.24
C ARG A 153 -32.84 4.59 -28.04
N PHE A 154 -31.84 4.07 -27.31
CA PHE A 154 -32.06 3.31 -26.09
C PHE A 154 -32.73 4.16 -25.00
N ILE A 155 -32.19 5.35 -24.70
CA ILE A 155 -32.73 6.26 -23.68
C ILE A 155 -34.15 6.68 -24.05
N TRP A 156 -34.38 7.11 -25.29
CA TRP A 156 -35.68 7.58 -25.75
C TRP A 156 -36.73 6.47 -25.65
N ARG A 157 -36.44 5.29 -26.20
CA ARG A 157 -37.40 4.18 -26.29
C ARG A 157 -37.64 3.49 -24.95
N ASN A 158 -36.58 3.21 -24.19
CA ASN A 158 -36.68 2.36 -23.01
C ASN A 158 -36.85 3.15 -21.71
N ILE A 159 -36.44 4.43 -21.67
CA ILE A 159 -36.58 5.29 -20.49
C ILE A 159 -37.68 6.32 -20.73
N ILE A 160 -37.49 7.27 -21.66
CA ILE A 160 -38.36 8.45 -21.79
C ILE A 160 -39.78 8.07 -22.22
N CYS A 161 -39.94 7.28 -23.28
CA CYS A 161 -41.27 6.90 -23.78
C CYS A 161 -42.07 5.99 -22.84
N ARG A 162 -41.40 5.33 -21.87
CA ARG A 162 -42.05 4.36 -20.97
C ARG A 162 -42.30 4.91 -19.58
N PHE A 163 -41.33 5.64 -19.04
CA PHE A 163 -41.34 6.11 -17.65
C PHE A 163 -41.41 7.64 -17.54
N GLY A 164 -41.18 8.37 -18.63
CA GLY A 164 -41.13 9.82 -18.67
C GLY A 164 -39.70 10.36 -18.62
N CYS A 165 -39.59 11.70 -18.64
CA CYS A 165 -38.31 12.37 -18.45
C CYS A 165 -37.89 12.23 -16.98
N PRO A 166 -36.72 11.63 -16.68
CA PRO A 166 -36.19 11.57 -15.32
C PRO A 166 -35.99 12.96 -14.71
#